data_AF-A0A367LXN7-F1
#
_entry.id   AF-A0A367LXN7-F1
#
_cell.length_a   1.000
_cell.length_b   1.000
_cell.length_c   1.000
_cell.angle_alpha   90.00
_cell.angle_beta   90.00
_cell.angle_gamma   90.00
#
_symmetry.space_group_name_H-M   'P 1'
#
loop_
_entity.id
_entity.type
_entity.pdbx_description
1 polymer ?
#
loop_
_entity_poly.entity_id
_entity_poly.type
_entity_poly.pdbx_seq_one_letter_code
_entity_poly.pdbx_strand_id
1 'polypeptide(L)'
;HKVFAKVVEGSRGGYCFELNSLFARLLLALGYELELLVARVRWGLPEDAPLTQQSHLMLRLYLAEGEFLVDVGFGSANPPRALPLPGDEADAGQVHCVRLVDPHAGLYESAVRGRSGWLPLYRFDLRPQLWICLLFTSPRPRDSGAV
;
A
#
# COMPACT_ATOMS: atom_id res chain seq x y z
N HIS A 1 -11.10 13.78 12.16
CA HIS A 1 -10.53 15.13 12.35
C HIS A 1 -9.05 15.16 12.76
N LYS A 2 -8.50 14.21 13.54
CA LYS A 2 -7.09 14.28 13.99
C LYS A 2 -6.03 14.28 12.86
N VAL A 3 -6.22 13.47 11.80
CA VAL A 3 -5.22 13.35 10.72
C VAL A 3 -5.17 14.59 9.82
N PHE A 4 -6.32 15.17 9.46
CA PHE A 4 -6.37 16.39 8.63
C PHE A 4 -5.69 17.57 9.33
N ALA A 5 -6.03 17.81 10.60
CA ALA A 5 -5.40 18.87 11.39
C ALA A 5 -3.89 18.66 11.52
N LYS A 6 -3.43 17.42 11.73
CA LYS A 6 -2.00 17.11 11.80
C LYS A 6 -1.29 17.38 10.47
N VAL A 7 -1.81 16.83 9.38
CA VAL A 7 -1.10 16.80 8.09
C VAL A 7 -1.25 18.10 7.31
N VAL A 8 -2.49 18.59 7.18
CA VAL A 8 -2.81 19.75 6.36
C VAL A 8 -2.61 21.04 7.14
N GLU A 9 -3.28 21.19 8.28
CA GLU A 9 -3.21 22.44 9.07
C GLU A 9 -1.87 22.58 9.81
N GLY A 10 -1.32 21.46 10.29
CA GLY A 10 -0.08 21.41 11.07
C GLY A 10 1.20 21.17 10.29
N SER A 11 1.12 20.98 8.97
CA SER A 11 2.27 20.72 8.08
C SER A 11 3.17 19.58 8.59
N ARG A 12 2.57 18.46 9.00
CA ARG A 12 3.29 17.25 9.45
C ARG A 12 3.10 16.10 8.45
N GLY A 13 4.09 15.22 8.39
CA GLY A 13 3.94 13.93 7.71
C GLY A 13 3.11 12.92 8.52
N GLY A 14 3.05 11.69 8.00
CA GLY A 14 2.43 10.55 8.65
C GLY A 14 2.96 9.24 8.07
N TYR A 15 2.52 8.12 8.65
CA TYR A 15 2.80 6.78 8.12
C TYR A 15 1.59 6.30 7.28
N CYS A 16 1.66 5.08 6.74
CA CYS A 16 0.71 4.58 5.75
C CYS A 16 -0.77 4.75 6.14
N PHE A 17 -1.16 4.43 7.38
CA PHE A 17 -2.54 4.57 7.84
C PHE A 17 -3.01 6.02 7.90
N GLU A 18 -2.13 6.98 8.15
CA GLU A 18 -2.50 8.40 8.15
C GLU A 18 -2.58 8.95 6.73
N LEU A 19 -1.54 8.72 5.93
CA LEU A 19 -1.44 9.29 4.59
C LEU A 19 -2.45 8.67 3.63
N ASN A 20 -2.53 7.33 3.55
CA ASN A 20 -3.45 6.67 2.64
C ASN A 20 -4.91 6.83 3.06
N SER A 21 -5.22 6.94 4.37
CA SER A 21 -6.60 7.23 4.81
C SER A 21 -7.03 8.65 4.48
N LEU A 22 -6.13 9.62 4.64
CA LEU A 22 -6.41 11.01 4.27
C LEU A 22 -6.59 11.12 2.75
N PHE A 23 -5.73 10.46 1.98
CA PHE A 23 -5.80 10.47 0.52
C PHE A 23 -7.05 9.76 0.00
N ALA A 24 -7.42 8.62 0.57
CA ALA A 24 -8.69 7.95 0.25
C ALA A 24 -9.91 8.85 0.46
N ARG A 25 -9.94 9.63 1.56
CA ARG A 25 -11.03 10.58 1.82
C ARG A 25 -11.07 11.70 0.78
N LEU A 26 -9.91 12.18 0.33
CA LEU A 26 -9.82 13.15 -0.75
C LEU A 26 -10.37 12.57 -2.06
N LEU A 27 -9.92 11.38 -2.45
CA LEU A 27 -10.38 10.71 -3.68
C LEU A 27 -11.89 10.45 -3.67
N LEU A 28 -12.43 9.95 -2.54
CA LEU A 28 -13.88 9.79 -2.37
C LEU A 28 -14.63 11.13 -2.49
N ALA A 29 -14.11 12.21 -1.91
CA ALA A 29 -14.71 13.54 -2.02
C ALA A 29 -14.66 14.10 -3.45
N LEU A 30 -13.69 13.65 -4.26
CA LEU A 30 -13.58 13.97 -5.68
C LEU A 30 -14.44 13.05 -6.58
N GLY A 31 -15.14 12.07 -6.01
CA GLY A 31 -16.05 11.19 -6.74
C GLY A 31 -15.41 9.92 -7.31
N TYR A 32 -14.19 9.57 -6.88
CA TYR A 32 -13.57 8.30 -7.26
C TYR A 32 -14.16 7.13 -6.46
N GLU A 33 -14.26 5.98 -7.11
CA GLU A 33 -14.61 4.72 -6.47
C GLU A 33 -13.34 3.97 -6.04
N LEU A 34 -13.33 3.51 -4.78
CA LEU A 34 -12.15 2.84 -4.22
C LEU A 34 -12.48 1.85 -3.11
N GLU A 35 -11.55 0.91 -2.91
CA GLU A 35 -11.51 -0.01 -1.78
C GLU A 35 -10.21 0.14 -1.00
N LEU A 36 -10.27 -0.19 0.30
CA LEU A 36 -9.10 -0.25 1.16
C LEU A 36 -8.54 -1.67 1.13
N LEU A 37 -7.23 -1.80 0.95
CA LEU A 37 -6.52 -3.07 1.02
C LEU A 37 -5.49 -3.03 2.15
N VAL A 38 -5.07 -4.20 2.61
CA VAL A 38 -3.98 -4.33 3.58
C VAL A 38 -2.92 -5.30 3.07
N ALA A 39 -1.66 -4.94 3.26
CA ALA A 39 -0.52 -5.73 2.81
C ALA A 39 0.37 -6.18 3.97
N ARG A 40 1.14 -7.23 3.69
CA ARG A 40 2.26 -7.70 4.50
C ARG A 40 3.55 -7.17 3.89
N VAL A 41 4.28 -6.34 4.63
CA VAL A 41 5.53 -5.73 4.15
C VAL A 41 6.60 -6.81 3.95
N ARG A 42 7.27 -6.79 2.79
CA ARG A 42 8.37 -7.68 2.41
C ARG A 42 9.65 -6.94 2.04
N TRP A 43 9.61 -5.61 1.98
CA TRP A 43 10.76 -4.80 1.59
C TRP A 43 12.00 -5.07 2.46
N GLY A 44 13.10 -5.41 1.80
CA GLY A 44 14.38 -5.73 2.46
C GLY A 44 14.43 -7.07 3.18
N LEU A 45 13.39 -7.90 3.11
CA LEU A 45 13.38 -9.24 3.68
C LEU A 45 13.82 -10.28 2.64
N PRO A 46 14.54 -11.34 3.06
CA PRO A 46 14.78 -12.49 2.19
C PRO A 46 13.47 -13.23 1.91
N GLU A 47 13.47 -14.03 0.84
CA GLU A 47 12.27 -14.72 0.38
C GLU A 47 11.72 -15.72 1.42
N ASP A 48 12.61 -16.37 2.15
CA ASP A 48 12.33 -17.33 3.22
C ASP A 48 11.97 -16.70 4.58
N ALA A 49 11.96 -15.37 4.68
CA ALA A 49 11.58 -14.69 5.92
C ALA A 49 10.15 -15.07 6.35
N PRO A 50 9.91 -15.23 7.66
CA PRO A 50 8.61 -15.63 8.18
C PRO A 50 7.49 -14.68 7.77
N LEU A 51 6.24 -15.15 7.89
CA LEU A 51 5.07 -14.36 7.53
C LEU A 51 5.00 -13.09 8.39
N THR A 52 5.01 -11.92 7.74
CA THR A 52 4.90 -10.62 8.41
C THR A 52 3.44 -10.28 8.70
N GLN A 53 3.19 -9.33 9.62
CA GLN A 53 1.83 -8.87 9.92
C GLN A 53 1.21 -8.10 8.74
N GLN A 54 -0.12 -8.07 8.67
CA GLN A 54 -0.86 -7.15 7.80
C GLN A 54 -0.77 -5.75 8.43
N SER A 55 0.16 -4.92 7.94
CA SER A 55 0.56 -3.67 8.60
C SER A 55 0.71 -2.48 7.66
N HIS A 56 0.29 -2.62 6.40
CA HIS A 56 0.36 -1.55 5.41
C HIS A 56 -0.99 -1.33 4.75
N LEU A 57 -1.52 -0.12 4.83
CA LEU A 57 -2.75 0.29 4.14
C LEU A 57 -2.40 0.82 2.75
N MET A 58 -3.17 0.41 1.74
CA MET A 58 -3.13 0.98 0.39
C MET A 58 -4.53 0.94 -0.23
N LEU A 59 -4.68 1.53 -1.41
CA LEU A 59 -5.98 1.73 -2.05
C LEU A 59 -6.05 0.99 -3.38
N ARG A 60 -7.20 0.39 -3.66
CA ARG A 60 -7.59 -0.09 -4.99
C ARG A 60 -8.57 0.91 -5.58
N LEU A 61 -8.18 1.53 -6.69
CA LEU A 61 -8.97 2.53 -7.40
C LEU A 61 -9.64 1.89 -8.62
N TYR A 62 -10.90 2.21 -8.86
CA TYR A 62 -11.64 1.80 -10.04
C TYR A 62 -11.80 3.00 -10.99
N LEU A 63 -11.24 2.88 -12.19
CA LEU A 63 -11.36 3.85 -13.28
C LEU A 63 -11.98 3.19 -14.51
N ALA A 64 -12.42 4.00 -15.48
CA ALA A 64 -13.02 3.48 -16.71
C ALA A 64 -12.04 2.64 -17.54
N GLU A 65 -10.76 3.00 -17.49
CA GLU A 65 -9.65 2.33 -18.17
C GLU A 65 -9.10 1.12 -17.41
N GLY A 66 -9.58 0.85 -16.19
CA GLY A 66 -9.18 -0.31 -15.40
C GLY A 66 -8.92 -0.02 -13.93
N GLU A 67 -8.31 -0.99 -13.26
CA GLU A 67 -8.03 -0.94 -11.82
C GLU A 67 -6.59 -0.52 -11.54
N PHE A 68 -6.41 0.23 -10.45
CA PHE A 68 -5.11 0.74 -10.05
C PHE A 68 -4.84 0.54 -8.56
N LEU A 69 -3.60 0.18 -8.26
CA LEU A 69 -3.05 0.27 -6.91
C LEU A 69 -2.54 1.70 -6.68
N VAL A 70 -3.01 2.33 -5.61
CA VAL A 70 -2.63 3.67 -5.19
C VAL A 70 -2.06 3.64 -3.78
N ASP A 71 -0.88 4.23 -3.62
CA ASP A 71 -0.15 4.28 -2.36
C ASP A 71 0.66 5.57 -2.29
N VAL A 72 0.45 6.36 -1.24
CA VAL A 72 1.18 7.59 -0.92
C VAL A 72 1.84 7.50 0.47
N GLY A 73 1.91 6.30 1.04
CA GLY A 73 2.21 6.08 2.44
C GLY A 73 3.29 5.04 2.73
N PHE A 74 3.91 4.43 1.72
CA PHE A 74 4.92 3.38 1.93
C PHE A 74 6.31 3.90 2.36
N GLY A 75 6.60 5.18 2.12
CA GLY A 75 7.87 5.80 2.49
C GLY A 75 8.92 5.74 1.37
N SER A 76 10.14 5.27 1.68
CA SER A 76 11.30 5.43 0.79
C SER A 76 11.19 4.74 -0.57
N ALA A 77 10.45 3.64 -0.65
CA ALA A 77 10.22 2.89 -1.89
C ALA A 77 8.78 3.08 -2.42
N ASN A 78 8.10 4.17 -2.06
CA ASN A 78 6.74 4.44 -2.52
C ASN A 78 6.71 4.58 -4.05
N PRO A 79 5.73 3.97 -4.74
CA PRO A 79 5.56 4.19 -6.17
C PRO A 79 5.35 5.68 -6.49
N PRO A 80 5.95 6.22 -7.56
CA PRO A 80 5.80 7.63 -7.92
C PRO A 80 4.46 7.95 -8.62
N ARG A 81 3.64 6.93 -8.89
CA ARG A 81 2.36 7.02 -9.61
C ARG A 81 1.44 5.87 -9.22
N ALA A 82 0.17 5.98 -9.58
CA ALA A 82 -0.75 4.85 -9.59
C ALA A 82 -0.19 3.72 -10.48
N LEU A 83 -0.29 2.48 -10.01
CA LEU A 83 0.17 1.30 -10.74
C LEU A 83 -1.04 0.53 -11.26
N PRO A 84 -1.07 0.11 -12.53
CA PRO A 84 -2.10 -0.80 -13.01
C PRO A 84 -2.14 -2.08 -12.14
N LEU A 85 -3.34 -2.62 -11.95
CA LEU A 85 -3.58 -3.83 -11.14
C LEU A 85 -4.20 -4.95 -12.02
N PRO A 86 -3.41 -5.94 -12.48
CA PRO A 86 -1.95 -6.02 -12.41
C PRO A 86 -1.25 -5.13 -13.45
N GLY A 87 0.07 -4.95 -13.27
CA GLY A 87 0.93 -4.27 -14.24
C GLY A 87 1.41 -5.19 -15.35
N ASP A 88 2.19 -4.63 -16.28
CA ASP A 88 2.82 -5.38 -17.38
C ASP A 88 4.29 -5.66 -17.05
N GLU A 89 4.61 -6.93 -16.76
CA GLU A 89 5.98 -7.35 -16.46
C GLU A 89 6.93 -7.30 -17.67
N ALA A 90 6.40 -7.31 -18.89
CA ALA A 90 7.19 -7.19 -20.12
C ALA A 90 7.58 -5.74 -20.42
N ASP A 91 6.85 -4.76 -19.88
CA ASP A 91 7.15 -3.34 -20.04
C ASP A 91 8.37 -2.94 -19.18
N ALA A 92 9.49 -2.66 -19.85
CA ALA A 92 10.72 -2.21 -19.21
C ALA A 92 10.58 -0.82 -18.53
N GLY A 93 9.60 -0.01 -18.94
CA GLY A 93 9.28 1.27 -18.30
C GLY A 93 8.58 1.12 -16.96
N GLN A 94 8.03 -0.06 -16.65
CA GLN A 94 7.41 -0.36 -15.36
C GLN A 94 8.46 -0.85 -14.36
N VAL A 95 9.20 0.12 -13.81
CA VAL A 95 10.15 -0.14 -12.71
C VAL A 95 9.40 -0.59 -11.45
N HIS A 96 8.27 0.03 -11.12
CA HIS A 96 7.31 -0.47 -10.13
C HIS A 96 6.20 -1.23 -10.86
N CYS A 97 5.91 -2.45 -10.43
CA CYS A 97 4.90 -3.29 -11.05
C CYS A 97 4.11 -4.06 -10.00
N VAL A 98 2.80 -4.19 -10.22
CA VAL A 98 1.95 -5.09 -9.43
C VAL A 98 1.84 -6.42 -10.17
N ARG A 99 2.06 -7.53 -9.47
CA ARG A 99 2.19 -8.86 -10.06
C ARG A 99 1.28 -9.85 -9.35
N LEU A 100 0.63 -10.73 -10.09
CA LEU A 100 -0.10 -11.87 -9.52
C LEU A 100 0.89 -13.03 -9.36
N VAL A 101 1.26 -13.34 -8.12
CA VAL A 101 2.31 -14.33 -7.82
C VAL A 101 1.77 -15.70 -7.44
N ASP A 102 0.52 -15.77 -6.96
CA ASP A 102 -0.18 -17.03 -6.75
C ASP A 102 -1.65 -16.87 -7.20
N PRO A 103 -2.00 -17.33 -8.41
CA PRO A 103 -3.38 -17.29 -8.91
C PRO A 103 -4.37 -18.11 -8.08
N HIS A 104 -3.93 -19.17 -7.41
CA HIS A 104 -4.81 -20.04 -6.62
C HIS A 104 -5.16 -19.37 -5.29
N ALA A 105 -4.18 -18.75 -4.63
CA ALA A 105 -4.40 -17.99 -3.40
C ALA A 105 -4.91 -16.56 -3.65
N GLY A 106 -4.92 -16.09 -4.91
CA GLY A 106 -5.22 -14.69 -5.24
C GLY A 106 -4.20 -13.71 -4.67
N LEU A 107 -2.93 -14.13 -4.57
CA LEU A 107 -1.86 -13.36 -3.95
C LEU A 107 -1.18 -12.46 -4.97
N TYR A 108 -1.23 -11.16 -4.69
CA TYR A 108 -0.54 -10.12 -5.44
C TYR A 108 0.69 -9.64 -4.67
N GLU A 109 1.64 -9.07 -5.40
CA GLU A 109 2.72 -8.28 -4.83
C GLU A 109 2.93 -6.97 -5.59
N SER A 110 3.24 -5.91 -4.85
CA SER A 110 3.81 -4.70 -5.43
C SER A 110 5.33 -4.84 -5.32
N ALA A 111 6.03 -4.76 -6.45
CA ALA A 111 7.46 -5.01 -6.52
C ALA A 111 8.19 -3.96 -7.37
N VAL A 112 9.49 -3.84 -7.14
CA VAL A 112 10.40 -3.06 -7.98
C VAL A 112 11.33 -3.97 -8.76
N ARG A 113 11.62 -3.60 -10.01
CA ARG A 113 12.52 -4.36 -10.87
C ARG A 113 13.95 -4.20 -10.37
N GLY A 114 14.53 -5.29 -9.87
CA GLY A 114 15.93 -5.39 -9.48
C GLY A 114 16.81 -5.99 -10.57
N ARG A 115 18.11 -6.16 -10.28
CA ARG A 115 19.09 -6.75 -11.22
C ARG A 115 18.85 -8.25 -11.44
N SER A 116 18.46 -8.98 -10.40
CA SER A 116 18.32 -10.44 -10.38
C SER A 116 16.86 -10.91 -10.36
N GLY A 117 15.91 -9.99 -10.56
CA GLY A 117 14.48 -10.28 -10.45
C GLY A 117 13.72 -9.17 -9.74
N TRP A 118 12.46 -9.46 -9.43
CA TRP A 118 11.56 -8.54 -8.74
C TRP A 118 11.84 -8.52 -7.23
N LEU A 119 11.93 -7.32 -6.67
CA LEU A 119 12.11 -7.11 -5.24
C LEU A 119 10.76 -6.71 -4.63
N PRO A 120 10.11 -7.58 -3.82
CA PRO A 120 8.79 -7.31 -3.31
C PRO A 120 8.81 -6.20 -2.25
N LEU A 121 7.98 -5.18 -2.44
CA LEU A 121 7.72 -4.16 -1.42
C LEU A 121 6.78 -4.74 -0.36
N TYR A 122 5.67 -5.33 -0.82
CA TYR A 122 4.65 -5.94 0.03
C TYR A 122 3.75 -6.89 -0.77
N ARG A 123 3.12 -7.83 -0.07
CA ARG A 123 2.17 -8.81 -0.64
C ARG A 123 0.78 -8.63 -0.06
N PHE A 124 -0.25 -8.84 -0.88
CA PHE A 124 -1.64 -8.59 -0.51
C PHE A 124 -2.61 -9.46 -1.32
N ASP A 125 -3.81 -9.63 -0.79
CA ASP A 125 -4.96 -10.15 -1.53
C ASP A 125 -5.93 -8.99 -1.83
N LEU A 126 -6.95 -9.26 -2.65
CA LEU A 126 -7.94 -8.25 -3.04
C LEU A 126 -9.14 -8.17 -2.08
N ARG A 127 -9.03 -8.70 -0.84
CA ARG A 127 -10.13 -8.64 0.12
C ARG A 127 -10.31 -7.20 0.62
N PRO A 128 -11.49 -6.58 0.37
CA PRO A 128 -11.74 -5.22 0.83
C PRO A 128 -11.71 -5.15 2.36
N GLN A 129 -11.08 -4.10 2.89
CA GLN A 129 -10.99 -3.84 4.31
C GLN A 129 -11.99 -2.77 4.74
N LEU A 130 -12.60 -2.99 5.89
CA LEU A 130 -13.43 -1.98 6.54
C LEU A 130 -12.54 -1.00 7.30
N TRP A 131 -12.93 0.28 7.32
CA TRP A 131 -12.25 1.32 8.11
C TRP A 131 -12.04 0.94 9.58
N ILE A 132 -12.98 0.21 10.18
CA ILE A 132 -12.89 -0.24 11.57
C ILE A 132 -11.77 -1.26 11.78
N CYS A 133 -11.50 -2.12 10.80
CA CYS A 133 -10.43 -3.12 10.88
C CYS A 133 -9.04 -2.47 10.90
N LEU A 134 -8.91 -1.28 10.30
CA LEU A 134 -7.67 -0.51 10.26
C LEU A 134 -7.24 0.01 11.64
N LEU A 135 -8.17 0.18 12.59
CA LEU A 135 -7.83 0.55 13.97
C LEU A 135 -7.03 -0.53 14.69
N PHE A 136 -7.23 -1.80 14.34
CA PHE A 136 -6.54 -2.94 14.95
C PHE A 136 -5.22 -3.29 14.26
N THR A 137 -5.06 -2.91 12.99
CA THR A 137 -3.84 -3.14 12.20
C THR A 137 -2.85 -1.97 12.24
N SER A 138 -3.29 -0.79 12.69
CA SER A 138 -2.38 0.29 13.04
C SER A 138 -1.41 -0.19 14.13
N PRO A 139 -0.08 -0.07 13.94
CA PRO A 139 0.85 -0.25 15.05
C PRO A 139 0.41 0.69 16.17
N ARG A 140 0.12 0.13 17.36
CA ARG A 140 0.05 0.97 18.55
C ARG A 140 1.40 1.66 18.69
N PRO A 141 1.46 2.95 19.06
CA PRO A 141 2.72 3.53 19.45
C PRO A 141 3.33 2.60 20.49
N ARG A 142 4.49 2.01 20.18
CA ARG A 142 5.31 1.44 21.24
C ARG A 142 5.69 2.64 22.09
N ASP A 143 5.41 2.59 23.39
CA ASP A 143 6.15 3.43 24.31
C ASP A 143 7.62 3.11 24.06
N SER A 144 8.31 3.99 23.33
CA SER A 144 9.75 4.07 23.34
C SER A 144 10.14 4.68 24.69
N GLY A 145 9.86 3.93 25.76
CA GLY A 145 10.51 4.06 27.04
C GLY A 145 11.68 3.08 27.04
N ALA A 146 12.89 3.58 26.82
CA ALA A 146 14.13 2.96 27.25
C ALA A 146 15.29 3.96 27.09
N VAL A 147 15.69 4.49 28.24
CA VAL A 147 17.04 4.92 28.69
C VAL A 147 17.74 6.02 27.90
#